data_AF-A0A5C6BYG7-F1
#
_entry.id   AF-A0A5C6BYG7-F1
#
_cell.length_a   1.000
_cell.length_b   1.000
_cell.length_c   1.000
_cell.angle_alpha   90.00
_cell.angle_beta   90.00
_cell.angle_gamma   90.00
#
_symmetry.space_group_name_H-M   'P 1'
#
loop_
_entity.id
_entity.type
_entity.pdbx_description
1 polymer ?
#
loop_
_entity_poly.entity_id
_entity_poly.type
_entity_poly.pdbx_seq_one_letter_code
_entity_poly.pdbx_strand_id
1 'polypeptide(L)'
;MTADNDTAIDPAIAARMTTPTDHRLGSDDGLRVVFTWQTDRYAHTIYAAGGRQLIGYEGSAQDDWPASAALSQLSTEIIDGRPTILGVGCSGTTHFSVSVQLSDTDGGQPFIQFDWAARLAKPLSAIDIAETPSDQAEPPLAWLGSTYRLPADYPSDWCIETRGATLLKRAGGESPNRLILQPTRMDQVRTVEWSYRIQAS
;
A
#
# COMPACT_ATOMS: atom_id res chain seq x y z
N MET A 1 36.37 -36.83 -21.96
CA MET A 1 35.60 -35.81 -22.67
C MET A 1 34.51 -35.34 -21.73
N THR A 2 34.82 -34.33 -20.93
CA THR A 2 33.90 -33.67 -19.98
C THR A 2 34.38 -32.23 -19.93
N ALA A 3 33.61 -31.34 -20.55
CA ALA A 3 33.82 -29.91 -20.44
C ALA A 3 33.03 -29.44 -19.21
N ASP A 4 33.75 -29.10 -18.15
CA ASP A 4 33.22 -28.29 -17.05
C ASP A 4 32.96 -26.88 -17.60
N ASN A 5 31.70 -26.51 -17.70
CA ASN A 5 31.27 -25.18 -18.09
C ASN A 5 30.90 -24.42 -16.81
N ASP A 6 31.91 -24.10 -16.01
CA ASP A 6 31.76 -23.30 -14.79
C ASP A 6 31.57 -21.83 -15.19
N THR A 7 30.31 -21.46 -15.40
CA THR A 7 29.92 -20.09 -15.74
C THR A 7 29.92 -19.28 -14.46
N ALA A 8 31.09 -18.78 -14.07
CA ALA A 8 31.24 -17.89 -12.93
C ALA A 8 30.32 -16.67 -13.12
N ILE A 9 29.32 -16.53 -12.24
CA ILE A 9 28.42 -15.38 -12.20
C ILE A 9 29.27 -14.14 -11.89
N ASP A 10 29.15 -13.11 -12.71
CA ASP A 10 29.84 -11.83 -12.54
C ASP A 10 29.59 -11.28 -11.11
N PRO A 11 30.64 -11.03 -10.31
CA PRO A 11 30.49 -10.49 -8.96
C PRO A 11 29.77 -9.13 -8.92
N ALA A 12 29.73 -8.37 -10.02
CA ALA A 12 28.93 -7.14 -10.13
C ALA A 12 27.42 -7.40 -10.25
N ILE A 13 27.01 -8.58 -10.74
CA ILE A 13 25.61 -9.04 -10.74
C ILE A 13 25.25 -9.54 -9.33
N ALA A 14 26.13 -10.28 -8.68
CA ALA A 14 25.93 -10.76 -7.32
C ALA A 14 25.84 -9.61 -6.29
N ALA A 15 26.61 -8.53 -6.47
CA ALA A 15 26.57 -7.33 -5.62
C ALA A 15 25.29 -6.48 -5.80
N ARG A 16 24.50 -6.71 -6.85
CA ARG A 16 23.26 -5.97 -7.16
C ARG A 16 21.98 -6.62 -6.61
N MET A 17 22.07 -7.78 -5.99
CA MET A 17 20.91 -8.55 -5.52
C MET A 17 20.65 -8.44 -4.02
N THR A 18 20.96 -7.31 -3.39
CA THR A 18 20.48 -7.07 -2.02
C THR A 18 19.01 -6.72 -2.09
N THR A 19 18.16 -7.60 -1.56
CA THR A 19 16.75 -7.30 -1.35
C THR A 19 16.62 -5.96 -0.62
N PRO A 20 15.77 -5.04 -1.10
CA PRO A 20 15.52 -3.78 -0.41
C PRO A 20 15.16 -4.01 1.06
N THR A 21 15.60 -3.09 1.93
CA THR A 21 15.40 -3.22 3.37
C THR A 21 13.93 -3.03 3.74
N ASP A 22 13.47 -3.77 4.74
CA ASP A 22 12.14 -3.63 5.32
C ASP A 22 12.01 -2.35 6.15
N HIS A 23 10.87 -1.66 6.02
CA HIS A 23 10.56 -0.46 6.80
C HIS A 23 9.47 -0.75 7.83
N ARG A 24 9.60 -0.18 9.03
CA ARG A 24 8.66 -0.46 10.13
C ARG A 24 8.43 0.76 11.02
N LEU A 25 7.21 0.93 11.48
CA LEU A 25 6.80 1.84 12.56
C LEU A 25 5.98 1.04 13.57
N GLY A 26 6.09 1.33 14.86
CA GLY A 26 5.28 0.67 15.88
C GLY A 26 5.21 1.42 17.21
N SER A 27 4.10 1.26 17.92
CA SER A 27 3.88 1.77 19.28
C SER A 27 4.13 0.68 20.32
N ASP A 28 4.29 1.10 21.57
CA ASP A 28 4.45 0.18 22.70
C ASP A 28 3.19 -0.67 22.95
N ASP A 29 2.01 -0.16 22.57
CA ASP A 29 0.71 -0.87 22.67
C ASP A 29 0.54 -1.97 21.60
N GLY A 30 1.54 -2.17 20.74
CA GLY A 30 1.59 -3.27 19.78
C GLY A 30 0.95 -2.96 18.43
N LEU A 31 0.49 -1.72 18.18
CA LEU A 31 0.10 -1.28 16.84
C LEU A 31 1.37 -1.01 16.02
N ARG A 32 1.51 -1.67 14.87
CA ARG A 32 2.68 -1.48 14.00
C ARG A 32 2.35 -1.68 12.53
N VAL A 33 3.08 -1.01 11.65
CA VAL A 33 3.08 -1.28 10.20
C VAL A 33 4.46 -1.77 9.79
N VAL A 34 4.49 -2.81 8.97
CA VAL A 34 5.73 -3.34 8.38
C VAL A 34 5.55 -3.37 6.87
N PHE A 35 6.51 -2.79 6.15
CA PHE A 35 6.67 -2.90 4.72
C PHE A 35 7.82 -3.85 4.40
N THR A 36 7.53 -4.88 3.61
CA THR A 36 8.50 -5.88 3.18
C THR A 36 8.55 -5.94 1.67
N TRP A 37 9.75 -6.03 1.10
CA TRP A 37 9.92 -6.19 -0.33
C TRP A 37 9.38 -7.55 -0.80
N GLN A 38 8.49 -7.53 -1.79
CA GLN A 38 7.92 -8.71 -2.42
C GLN A 38 8.06 -8.59 -3.93
N THR A 39 8.98 -9.39 -4.48
CA THR A 39 9.25 -9.49 -5.93
C THR A 39 9.70 -8.17 -6.56
N ASP A 40 8.77 -7.25 -6.78
CA ASP A 40 8.93 -6.00 -7.53
C ASP A 40 8.43 -4.75 -6.77
N ARG A 41 7.81 -4.91 -5.59
CA ARG A 41 7.24 -3.81 -4.80
C ARG A 41 7.28 -4.08 -3.30
N TYR A 42 7.08 -3.04 -2.50
CA TYR A 42 6.81 -3.19 -1.08
C TYR A 42 5.35 -3.55 -0.84
N ALA A 43 5.13 -4.62 -0.08
CA ALA A 43 3.83 -4.96 0.50
C ALA A 43 3.82 -4.58 1.98
N HIS A 44 2.66 -4.19 2.52
CA HIS A 44 2.55 -3.89 3.94
C HIS A 44 1.57 -4.76 4.70
N THR A 45 1.86 -4.94 5.98
CA THR A 45 0.95 -5.54 6.95
C THR A 45 0.90 -4.65 8.18
N ILE A 46 -0.31 -4.39 8.64
CA ILE A 46 -0.58 -3.71 9.90
C ILE A 46 -0.86 -4.79 10.94
N TYR A 47 -0.16 -4.73 12.06
CA TYR A 47 -0.34 -5.64 13.18
C TYR A 47 -0.86 -4.87 14.38
N ALA A 48 -1.63 -5.55 15.22
CA ALA A 48 -2.01 -5.08 16.54
C ALA A 48 -1.74 -6.15 17.59
N ALA A 49 -1.91 -5.78 18.87
CA ALA A 49 -1.84 -6.72 19.98
C ALA A 49 -2.78 -7.94 19.77
N GLY A 50 -2.39 -9.07 20.35
CA GLY A 50 -3.13 -10.33 20.22
C GLY A 50 -2.99 -11.04 18.87
N GLY A 51 -1.98 -10.68 18.07
CA GLY A 51 -1.67 -11.33 16.79
C GLY A 51 -2.58 -10.92 15.63
N ARG A 52 -3.42 -9.88 15.83
CA ARG A 52 -4.33 -9.33 14.82
C ARG A 52 -3.55 -8.73 13.67
N GLN A 53 -4.05 -8.92 12.45
CA GLN A 53 -3.42 -8.43 11.22
C GLN A 53 -4.45 -7.83 10.27
N LEU A 54 -4.03 -6.77 9.57
CA LEU A 54 -4.68 -6.23 8.39
C LEU A 54 -3.65 -6.21 7.26
N ILE A 55 -3.86 -7.04 6.24
CA ILE A 55 -2.83 -7.36 5.24
C ILE A 55 -3.12 -6.56 3.98
N GLY A 56 -2.16 -5.78 3.49
CA GLY A 56 -2.24 -5.11 2.20
C GLY A 56 -2.34 -6.12 1.06
N TYR A 57 -3.19 -5.82 0.08
CA TYR A 57 -3.34 -6.63 -1.14
C TYR A 57 -2.75 -5.87 -2.32
N GLU A 58 -1.50 -6.21 -2.67
CA GLU A 58 -0.70 -5.46 -3.65
C GLU A 58 -0.90 -5.87 -5.12
N GLY A 59 -1.77 -6.85 -5.39
CA GLY A 59 -1.92 -7.43 -6.73
C GLY A 59 -0.72 -8.25 -7.18
N SER A 60 -0.55 -8.37 -8.50
CA SER A 60 0.53 -9.10 -9.17
C SER A 60 1.54 -8.17 -9.85
N ALA A 61 2.71 -8.72 -10.17
CA ALA A 61 3.74 -8.00 -10.95
C ALA A 61 3.32 -7.76 -12.42
N GLN A 62 2.27 -8.44 -12.88
CA GLN A 62 1.72 -8.30 -14.23
C GLN A 62 0.58 -7.28 -14.29
N ASP A 63 0.10 -6.79 -13.13
CA ASP A 63 -0.97 -5.81 -13.08
C ASP A 63 -0.39 -4.42 -13.39
N ASP A 64 -0.86 -3.79 -14.48
CA ASP A 64 -0.57 -2.38 -14.74
C ASP A 64 -1.15 -1.50 -13.61
N TRP A 65 -2.32 -1.88 -13.11
CA TRP A 65 -3.08 -1.21 -12.06
C TRP A 65 -3.41 -2.18 -10.93
N PRO A 66 -2.42 -2.50 -10.08
CA PRO A 66 -2.59 -3.40 -8.94
C PRO A 66 -3.60 -2.89 -7.92
N ALA A 67 -4.09 -3.78 -7.06
CA ALA A 67 -5.09 -3.45 -6.04
C ALA A 67 -4.61 -2.48 -4.93
N SER A 68 -3.30 -2.26 -4.84
CA SER A 68 -2.64 -1.19 -4.07
C SER A 68 -1.46 -0.66 -4.88
N ALA A 69 -1.12 0.63 -4.72
CA ALA A 69 -0.04 1.26 -5.48
C ALA A 69 1.30 0.52 -5.34
N ALA A 70 1.98 0.26 -6.46
CA ALA A 70 3.26 -0.46 -6.47
C ALA A 70 4.41 0.44 -5.99
N LEU A 71 4.62 0.49 -4.67
CA LEU A 71 5.73 1.21 -4.05
C LEU A 71 7.05 0.50 -4.34
N SER A 72 7.98 1.17 -5.03
CA SER A 72 9.27 0.59 -5.42
C SER A 72 10.43 1.09 -4.56
N GLN A 73 10.25 2.21 -3.86
CA GLN A 73 11.26 2.80 -2.99
C GLN A 73 10.60 3.28 -1.71
N LEU A 74 11.23 2.96 -0.58
CA LEU A 74 10.87 3.47 0.72
C LEU A 74 12.10 4.09 1.40
N SER A 75 11.84 5.04 2.28
CA SER A 75 12.81 5.60 3.22
C SER A 75 12.11 5.82 4.56
N THR A 76 12.87 5.76 5.66
CA THR A 76 12.37 6.15 6.97
C THR A 76 13.16 7.34 7.46
N GLU A 77 12.45 8.44 7.70
CA GLU A 77 13.03 9.73 8.09
C GLU A 77 12.40 10.26 9.37
N ILE A 78 13.02 11.26 9.98
CA ILE A 78 12.43 11.99 11.11
C ILE A 78 11.86 13.30 10.57
N ILE A 79 10.54 13.44 10.58
CA ILE A 79 9.81 14.64 10.15
C ILE A 79 9.03 15.16 11.35
N ASP A 80 9.22 16.43 11.69
CA ASP A 80 8.62 17.06 12.88
C ASP A 80 8.82 16.26 14.18
N GLY A 81 10.02 15.68 14.31
CA GLY A 81 10.40 14.85 15.47
C GLY A 81 9.80 13.44 15.48
N ARG A 82 9.15 13.00 14.40
CA ARG A 82 8.46 11.71 14.33
C ARG A 82 9.02 10.82 13.21
N PRO A 83 9.28 9.53 13.48
CA PRO A 83 9.57 8.55 12.44
C PRO A 83 8.44 8.50 11.40
N THR A 84 8.80 8.72 10.15
CA THR A 84 7.88 8.76 9.01
C THR A 84 8.45 7.88 7.90
N ILE A 85 7.64 6.95 7.38
CA ILE A 85 7.99 6.21 6.17
C ILE A 85 7.52 7.04 4.98
N LEU A 86 8.45 7.38 4.09
CA LEU A 86 8.15 7.98 2.80
C LEU A 86 8.30 6.93 1.71
N GLY A 87 7.27 6.77 0.88
CA GLY A 87 7.27 5.83 -0.23
C GLY A 87 6.97 6.48 -1.56
N VAL A 88 7.61 5.99 -2.62
CA VAL A 88 7.29 6.35 -3.99
C VAL A 88 7.18 5.11 -4.87
N GLY A 89 6.34 5.21 -5.89
CA GLY A 89 6.00 4.09 -6.77
C GLY A 89 5.37 4.53 -8.08
N CYS A 90 5.07 3.56 -8.93
CA CYS A 90 4.37 3.79 -10.18
C CYS A 90 3.41 2.64 -10.47
N SER A 91 2.18 2.98 -10.87
CA SER A 91 1.23 2.03 -11.44
C SER A 91 0.67 2.63 -12.72
N GLY A 92 0.69 1.87 -13.80
CA GLY A 92 0.36 2.31 -15.15
C GLY A 92 1.14 3.57 -15.53
N THR A 93 0.44 4.70 -15.65
CA THR A 93 1.00 6.01 -16.03
C THR A 93 1.04 7.02 -14.88
N THR A 94 0.85 6.57 -13.65
CA THR A 94 0.71 7.42 -12.47
C THR A 94 1.84 7.19 -11.48
N HIS A 95 2.46 8.29 -11.06
CA HIS A 95 3.42 8.28 -9.96
C HIS A 95 2.68 8.39 -8.63
N PHE A 96 3.00 7.51 -7.69
CA PHE A 96 2.45 7.53 -6.35
C PHE A 96 3.52 7.98 -5.36
N SER A 97 3.07 8.71 -4.35
CA SER A 97 3.83 8.98 -3.15
C SER A 97 2.95 8.76 -1.92
N VAL A 98 3.54 8.25 -0.85
CA VAL A 98 2.88 8.08 0.43
C VAL A 98 3.78 8.55 1.56
N SER A 99 3.19 9.19 2.57
CA SER A 99 3.80 9.30 3.89
C SER A 99 2.99 8.48 4.89
N VAL A 100 3.68 7.70 5.71
CA VAL A 100 3.09 6.88 6.76
C VAL A 100 3.68 7.28 8.09
N GLN A 101 2.81 7.62 9.03
CA GLN A 101 3.19 8.04 10.38
C GLN A 101 2.42 7.23 11.41
N LEU A 102 3.09 6.90 12.49
CA LEU A 102 2.45 6.47 13.72
C LEU A 102 2.26 7.69 14.60
N SER A 103 1.05 7.90 15.10
CA SER A 103 0.76 8.99 16.03
C SER A 103 0.03 8.45 17.24
N ASP A 104 0.53 8.87 18.40
CA ASP A 104 -0.17 8.82 19.66
C ASP A 104 -0.76 10.23 19.84
N THR A 105 -2.07 10.40 19.64
CA THR A 105 -2.68 11.70 19.98
C THR A 105 -2.92 11.80 21.48
N ASP A 106 -2.81 13.02 22.01
CA ASP A 106 -3.23 13.40 23.35
C ASP A 106 -4.65 12.89 23.65
N GLY A 107 -4.76 11.81 24.44
CA GLY A 107 -6.03 11.31 24.98
C GLY A 107 -6.69 10.11 24.31
N GLY A 108 -6.05 9.40 23.36
CA GLY A 108 -6.71 8.25 22.75
C GLY A 108 -5.80 7.37 21.89
N GLN A 109 -6.15 6.09 21.82
CA GLN A 109 -5.43 4.96 21.22
C GLN A 109 -4.55 5.29 19.99
N PRO A 110 -3.35 4.66 19.88
CA PRO A 110 -2.42 4.88 18.78
C PRO A 110 -3.07 4.60 17.43
N PHE A 111 -2.67 5.35 16.39
CA PHE A 111 -3.10 5.11 15.02
C PHE A 111 -1.96 5.23 14.01
N ILE A 112 -2.11 4.54 12.89
CA ILE A 112 -1.25 4.70 11.72
C ILE A 112 -2.00 5.57 10.71
N GLN A 113 -1.40 6.70 10.34
CA GLN A 113 -1.91 7.60 9.31
C GLN A 113 -1.18 7.33 7.99
N PHE A 114 -1.95 7.25 6.91
CA PHE A 114 -1.47 7.19 5.54
C PHE A 114 -1.95 8.44 4.82
N ASP A 115 -1.01 9.19 4.24
CA ASP A 115 -1.31 10.32 3.36
C ASP A 115 -0.73 10.01 1.99
N TRP A 116 -1.62 9.88 1.01
CA TRP A 116 -1.28 9.51 -0.35
C TRP A 116 -1.43 10.69 -1.29
N ALA A 117 -0.55 10.74 -2.28
CA ALA A 117 -0.71 11.55 -3.47
C ALA A 117 -0.40 10.73 -4.73
N ALA A 118 -1.16 10.97 -5.78
CA ALA A 118 -0.97 10.36 -7.09
C ALA A 118 -0.90 11.46 -8.15
N ARG A 119 0.22 11.50 -8.90
CA ARG A 119 0.41 12.42 -10.02
C ARG A 119 0.19 11.68 -11.34
N LEU A 120 -0.87 12.06 -12.04
CA LEU A 120 -1.29 11.44 -13.27
C LEU A 120 -0.58 12.07 -14.47
N ALA A 121 -0.15 11.24 -15.44
CA ALA A 121 0.43 11.74 -16.69
C ALA A 121 -0.56 12.62 -17.48
N LYS A 122 -1.84 12.23 -17.47
CA LYS A 122 -2.98 12.97 -18.02
C LYS A 122 -4.16 12.86 -17.04
N PRO A 123 -5.06 13.85 -16.98
CA PRO A 123 -6.30 13.69 -16.21
C PRO A 123 -7.08 12.45 -16.66
N LEU A 124 -7.65 11.72 -15.71
CA LEU A 124 -8.56 10.61 -16.00
C LEU A 124 -9.96 11.15 -16.23
N SER A 125 -10.70 10.53 -17.16
CA SER A 125 -12.15 10.73 -17.24
C SER A 125 -12.84 9.81 -16.23
N ALA A 126 -14.09 10.13 -15.85
CA ALA A 126 -14.88 9.31 -14.94
C ALA A 126 -15.05 7.86 -15.42
N ILE A 127 -14.98 7.61 -16.74
CA ILE A 127 -15.09 6.28 -17.35
C ILE A 127 -13.80 5.47 -17.19
N ASP A 128 -12.66 6.15 -17.04
CA ASP A 128 -11.34 5.49 -16.97
C ASP A 128 -11.00 4.95 -15.58
N ILE A 129 -11.85 5.21 -14.58
CA ILE A 129 -11.58 4.94 -13.17
C ILE A 129 -12.35 3.69 -12.74
N ALA A 130 -11.64 2.67 -12.25
CA ALA A 130 -12.32 1.55 -11.60
C ALA A 130 -13.00 1.99 -10.30
N GLU A 131 -14.24 1.54 -10.10
CA GLU A 131 -14.87 1.61 -8.78
C GLU A 131 -14.41 0.49 -7.84
N THR A 132 -13.75 -0.56 -8.37
CA THR A 132 -13.24 -1.74 -7.67
C THR A 132 -12.15 -2.41 -8.52
N PRO A 133 -11.04 -2.97 -7.96
CA PRO A 133 -10.11 -3.80 -8.71
C PRO A 133 -10.87 -5.05 -9.16
N SER A 134 -11.16 -5.14 -10.46
CA SER A 134 -12.12 -6.12 -10.95
C SER A 134 -11.43 -7.44 -11.32
N ASP A 135 -12.02 -8.57 -10.90
CA ASP A 135 -11.83 -9.87 -11.55
C ASP A 135 -12.58 -9.94 -12.91
N GLN A 136 -12.92 -8.80 -13.54
CA GLN A 136 -13.67 -8.75 -14.79
C GLN A 136 -12.79 -8.89 -16.03
N ALA A 137 -13.44 -9.26 -17.14
CA ALA A 137 -12.84 -9.58 -18.43
C ALA A 137 -12.16 -8.41 -19.15
N GLU A 138 -12.47 -7.16 -18.79
CA GLU A 138 -11.74 -5.97 -19.24
C GLU A 138 -11.27 -5.18 -18.02
N PRO A 139 -9.96 -5.03 -17.80
CA PRO A 139 -9.44 -4.33 -16.65
C PRO A 139 -9.79 -2.85 -16.74
N PRO A 140 -10.09 -2.19 -15.61
CA PRO A 140 -10.25 -0.75 -15.58
C PRO A 140 -9.01 -0.04 -16.12
N LEU A 141 -9.20 1.10 -16.78
CA LEU A 141 -8.11 1.87 -17.37
C LEU A 141 -7.15 2.47 -16.31
N ALA A 142 -7.63 2.67 -15.07
CA ALA A 142 -6.82 3.06 -13.93
C ALA A 142 -7.42 2.66 -12.57
N TRP A 143 -6.54 2.36 -11.60
CA TRP A 143 -6.89 2.15 -10.20
C TRP A 143 -6.06 3.06 -9.30
N LEU A 144 -6.73 3.81 -8.40
CA LEU A 144 -6.09 4.58 -7.34
C LEU A 144 -6.65 4.10 -6.01
N GLY A 145 -5.79 3.61 -5.12
CA GLY A 145 -6.23 3.24 -3.78
C GLY A 145 -5.35 2.20 -3.11
N SER A 146 -5.86 1.69 -2.01
CA SER A 146 -5.29 0.56 -1.27
C SER A 146 -6.39 -0.45 -0.98
N THR A 147 -6.07 -1.72 -1.19
CA THR A 147 -6.95 -2.83 -0.81
C THR A 147 -6.32 -3.57 0.35
N TYR A 148 -7.14 -3.93 1.34
CA TYR A 148 -6.74 -4.74 2.48
C TYR A 148 -7.56 -6.01 2.55
N ARG A 149 -6.92 -7.08 3.01
CA ARG A 149 -7.57 -8.36 3.34
C ARG A 149 -7.72 -8.50 4.84
N LEU A 150 -8.94 -8.78 5.27
CA LEU A 150 -9.27 -9.19 6.62
C LEU A 150 -9.07 -10.72 6.75
N PRO A 151 -8.38 -11.22 7.78
CA PRO A 151 -8.36 -12.65 8.07
C PRO A 151 -9.79 -13.15 8.32
N ALA A 152 -10.14 -14.31 7.74
CA ALA A 152 -11.52 -14.84 7.79
C ALA A 152 -12.04 -15.10 9.21
N ASP A 153 -11.14 -15.33 10.17
CA ASP A 153 -11.47 -15.76 11.53
C ASP A 153 -11.42 -14.62 12.57
N TYR A 154 -11.12 -13.38 12.17
CA TYR A 154 -10.98 -12.27 13.11
C TYR A 154 -12.16 -11.30 13.01
N PRO A 155 -12.84 -10.98 14.15
CA PRO A 155 -13.80 -9.89 14.17
C PRO A 155 -13.12 -8.59 13.70
N SER A 156 -13.82 -7.78 12.92
CA SER A 156 -13.26 -6.55 12.34
C SER A 156 -13.14 -5.46 13.41
N ASP A 157 -12.22 -5.64 14.34
CA ASP A 157 -11.83 -4.69 15.39
C ASP A 157 -10.82 -3.67 14.85
N TRP A 158 -10.89 -3.37 13.55
CA TRP A 158 -10.10 -2.31 12.94
C TRP A 158 -11.02 -1.11 12.74
N CYS A 159 -10.69 0.00 13.38
CA CYS A 159 -11.32 1.28 13.13
C CYS A 159 -10.53 2.00 12.02
N ILE A 160 -11.22 2.30 10.91
CA ILE A 160 -10.63 3.03 9.79
C ILE A 160 -11.37 4.36 9.66
N GLU A 161 -10.65 5.45 9.90
CA GLU A 161 -11.15 6.81 9.76
C GLU A 161 -10.68 7.37 8.41
N THR A 162 -11.59 7.77 7.53
CA THR A 162 -11.25 8.46 6.28
C THR A 162 -11.08 9.95 6.51
N ARG A 163 -10.11 10.58 5.83
CA ARG A 163 -9.87 12.02 5.90
C ARG A 163 -9.86 12.64 4.51
N GLY A 164 -10.41 13.84 4.39
CA GLY A 164 -10.47 14.56 3.12
C GLY A 164 -11.29 13.80 2.06
N ALA A 165 -10.76 13.75 0.83
CA ALA A 165 -11.42 13.13 -0.31
C ALA A 165 -11.19 11.61 -0.36
N THR A 166 -11.46 10.87 0.72
CA THR A 166 -11.26 9.40 0.79
C THR A 166 -12.59 8.67 1.01
N LEU A 167 -12.80 7.60 0.24
CA LEU A 167 -13.92 6.68 0.34
C LEU A 167 -13.44 5.34 0.89
N LEU A 168 -14.14 4.82 1.90
CA LEU A 168 -14.00 3.46 2.39
C LEU A 168 -15.17 2.61 1.88
N LYS A 169 -14.86 1.51 1.20
CA LYS A 169 -15.81 0.49 0.74
C LYS A 169 -15.45 -0.85 1.36
N ARG A 170 -16.45 -1.64 1.74
CA ARG A 170 -16.28 -3.09 1.95
C ARG A 170 -16.68 -3.80 0.67
N ALA A 171 -15.85 -4.71 0.18
CA ALA A 171 -16.23 -5.51 -0.98
C ALA A 171 -17.42 -6.40 -0.61
N GLY A 172 -18.49 -6.34 -1.39
CA GLY A 172 -19.61 -7.27 -1.29
C GLY A 172 -19.35 -8.57 -2.07
N GLY A 173 -20.25 -9.54 -1.94
CA GLY A 173 -20.26 -10.76 -2.77
C GLY A 173 -19.22 -11.81 -2.34
N GLU A 174 -18.47 -12.37 -3.30
CA GLU A 174 -17.57 -13.52 -3.13
C GLU A 174 -16.29 -13.21 -2.33
N SER A 175 -15.98 -11.93 -2.09
CA SER A 175 -14.81 -11.48 -1.32
C SER A 175 -15.20 -10.56 -0.16
N PRO A 176 -16.01 -11.03 0.83
CA PRO A 176 -16.50 -10.20 1.93
C PRO A 176 -15.40 -9.66 2.84
N ASN A 177 -14.20 -10.23 2.73
CA ASN A 177 -13.05 -9.94 3.57
C ASN A 177 -12.11 -8.89 2.95
N ARG A 178 -12.58 -8.05 2.02
CA ARG A 178 -11.77 -6.97 1.45
C ARG A 178 -12.28 -5.59 1.88
N LEU A 179 -11.35 -4.73 2.30
CA LEU A 179 -11.57 -3.31 2.52
C LEU A 179 -10.85 -2.53 1.43
N ILE A 180 -11.52 -1.52 0.89
CA ILE A 180 -11.03 -0.71 -0.21
C ILE A 180 -11.04 0.75 0.22
N LEU A 181 -9.88 1.41 0.09
CA LEU A 181 -9.69 2.83 0.37
C LEU A 181 -9.25 3.52 -0.92
N GLN A 182 -10.02 4.48 -1.40
CA GLN A 182 -9.75 5.17 -2.66
C GLN A 182 -10.13 6.66 -2.58
N PRO A 183 -9.59 7.52 -3.42
CA PRO A 183 -10.04 8.91 -3.51
C PRO A 183 -11.52 9.01 -3.95
N THR A 184 -12.24 10.04 -3.50
CA THR A 184 -13.65 10.30 -3.90
C THR A 184 -13.76 11.09 -5.21
N ARG A 185 -12.71 11.82 -5.60
CA ARG A 185 -12.62 12.60 -6.83
C ARG A 185 -11.30 12.33 -7.52
N MET A 186 -11.39 12.03 -8.81
CA MET A 186 -10.25 11.63 -9.63
C MET A 186 -10.30 12.24 -11.04
N ASP A 187 -11.37 12.98 -11.35
CA ASP A 187 -11.63 13.55 -12.65
C ASP A 187 -10.96 14.92 -12.80
N GLN A 188 -10.46 15.19 -14.01
CA GLN A 188 -9.97 16.50 -14.46
C GLN A 188 -8.81 17.12 -13.63
N VAL A 189 -8.21 16.38 -12.71
CA VAL A 189 -7.06 16.82 -11.91
C VAL A 189 -5.79 16.08 -12.31
N ARG A 190 -4.63 16.74 -12.16
CA ARG A 190 -3.29 16.13 -12.38
C ARG A 190 -2.69 15.51 -11.13
N THR A 191 -3.19 15.91 -9.96
CA THR A 191 -2.77 15.38 -8.66
C THR A 191 -4.02 15.04 -7.88
N VAL A 192 -4.07 13.82 -7.35
CA VAL A 192 -5.13 13.32 -6.49
C VAL A 192 -4.52 13.00 -5.14
N GLU A 193 -5.15 13.45 -4.07
CA GLU A 193 -4.68 13.24 -2.69
C GLU A 193 -5.79 12.61 -1.86
N TRP A 194 -5.43 11.66 -1.00
CA TRP A 194 -6.37 11.02 -0.09
C TRP A 194 -5.63 10.57 1.17
N SER A 195 -6.34 10.55 2.29
CA SER A 195 -5.78 10.24 3.61
C SER A 195 -6.72 9.36 4.42
N TYR A 196 -6.15 8.50 5.25
CA TYR A 196 -6.90 7.69 6.19
C TYR A 196 -6.05 7.31 7.41
N ARG A 197 -6.72 6.91 8.48
CA ARG A 197 -6.11 6.41 9.72
C ARG A 197 -6.63 5.01 10.03
N ILE A 198 -5.76 4.19 10.60
CA ILE A 198 -6.08 2.83 11.01
C ILE A 198 -5.72 2.67 12.48
N GLN A 199 -6.70 2.24 13.26
CA GLN A 199 -6.61 1.94 14.69
C GLN A 199 -7.05 0.51 14.94
N ALA A 200 -6.47 -0.10 15.96
CA ALA A 200 -6.98 -1.35 16.51
C ALA A 200 -7.93 -1.02 17.66
N SER A 201 -9.19 -1.42 17.53
CA SER A 201 -10.21 -1.32 18.56
C SER A 201 -9.96 -2.28 19.72
#